data_AF-A0A7Y1Y2A0-F1
#
_entry.id   AF-A0A7Y1Y2A0-F1
#
_cell.length_a   1.000
_cell.length_b   1.000
_cell.length_c   1.000
_cell.angle_alpha   90.00
_cell.angle_beta   90.00
_cell.angle_gamma   90.00
#
_symmetry.space_group_name_H-M   'P 1'
#
loop_
_entity.id
_entity.type
_entity.pdbx_description
1 polymer ?
#
loop_
_entity_poly.entity_id
_entity_poly.type
_entity_poly.pdbx_seq_one_letter_code
_entity_poly.pdbx_strand_id
1 'polypeptide(L)'
;MDSNLLSVLLGVVIIGSTASVIGCFALLRKQSLIGDAIAHALLPGICLAFILFETKNIFILLLGAAITGWLSLVLIDLIVSKSKLKTDSAISIVLSVFFGFGIMLLT
;
A
#
# COMPACT_ATOMS: atom_id res chain seq x y z
N MET A 1 38.95 12.04 -8.07
CA MET A 1 37.58 11.78 -7.62
C MET A 1 36.94 10.88 -8.66
N ASP A 2 36.59 9.67 -8.26
CA ASP A 2 36.22 8.59 -9.19
C ASP A 2 34.88 8.90 -9.88
N SER A 3 34.81 8.75 -11.22
CA SER A 3 33.60 9.05 -12.00
C SER A 3 32.36 8.25 -11.56
N ASN A 4 32.56 7.08 -10.94
CA ASN A 4 31.50 6.28 -10.35
C ASN A 4 30.85 6.96 -9.12
N LEU A 5 31.66 7.61 -8.27
CA LEU A 5 31.14 8.35 -7.11
C LEU A 5 30.24 9.48 -7.55
N LEU A 6 30.66 10.26 -8.55
CA LEU A 6 29.88 11.37 -9.10
C LEU A 6 28.53 10.91 -9.68
N SER A 7 28.51 9.76 -10.36
CA SER A 7 27.29 9.18 -10.95
C SER A 7 26.31 8.72 -9.88
N VAL A 8 26.80 8.05 -8.83
CA VAL A 8 25.97 7.62 -7.69
C VAL A 8 25.45 8.83 -6.91
N LEU A 9 26.29 9.85 -6.67
CA LEU A 9 25.90 11.07 -5.95
C LEU A 9 24.81 11.83 -6.70
N LEU A 10 24.94 11.97 -8.03
CA LEU A 10 23.90 12.57 -8.87
C LEU A 10 22.60 11.76 -8.82
N GLY A 11 22.69 10.43 -8.90
CA GLY A 11 21.53 9.54 -8.78
C GLY A 11 20.80 9.72 -7.44
N VAL A 12 21.54 9.72 -6.33
CA VAL A 12 20.98 9.89 -4.98
C VAL A 12 20.37 11.28 -4.79
N VAL A 13 20.98 12.34 -5.31
CA VAL A 13 20.43 13.71 -5.20
C VAL A 13 19.12 13.84 -5.99
N ILE A 14 19.03 13.25 -7.19
CA ILE A 14 17.82 13.28 -8.02
C ILE A 14 16.70 12.45 -7.38
N ILE A 15 17.01 11.23 -6.93
CA ILE A 15 16.02 10.35 -6.27
C ILE A 15 15.58 10.96 -4.93
N GLY A 16 16.52 11.49 -4.15
CA GLY A 16 16.24 12.10 -2.85
C GLY A 16 15.38 13.37 -2.97
N SER A 17 15.69 14.26 -3.91
CA SER A 17 14.90 15.48 -4.13
C SER A 17 13.48 15.18 -4.58
N THR A 18 13.31 14.26 -5.54
CA THR A 18 11.98 13.84 -6.02
C THR A 18 11.17 13.13 -4.93
N ALA A 19 11.77 12.18 -4.21
CA ALA A 19 11.11 11.47 -3.12
C ALA A 19 10.72 12.40 -1.96
N SER A 20 11.54 13.39 -1.63
CA SER A 20 11.26 14.34 -0.56
C SER A 20 10.08 15.26 -0.89
N VAL A 21 9.97 15.73 -2.15
CA VAL A 21 8.81 16.52 -2.61
C VAL A 21 7.53 15.69 -2.56
N ILE A 22 7.56 14.45 -3.05
CA ILE A 22 6.40 13.54 -3.04
C ILE A 22 5.99 13.22 -1.60
N GLY A 23 6.96 12.95 -0.72
CA GLY A 23 6.71 12.67 0.70
C GLY A 23 6.10 13.87 1.43
N CYS A 24 6.61 15.08 1.21
CA CYS A 24 6.07 16.29 1.82
C CYS A 24 4.64 16.57 1.35
N PHE A 25 4.36 16.38 0.05
CA PHE A 25 3.02 16.54 -0.52
C PHE A 25 2.03 15.47 -0.02
N ALA A 26 2.47 14.22 0.11
CA ALA A 26 1.66 13.12 0.65
C ALA A 26 1.28 13.35 2.13
N LEU A 27 2.22 13.91 2.93
CA LEU A 27 1.96 14.30 4.32
C LEU A 27 0.94 15.44 4.42
N LEU A 28 1.13 16.51 3.64
CA LEU A 28 0.23 17.67 3.61
C LEU A 28 -1.20 17.30 3.17
N ARG A 29 -1.34 16.33 2.28
CA ARG A 29 -2.64 15.87 1.75
C ARG A 29 -3.36 14.87 2.67
N LYS A 30 -2.82 14.58 3.86
CA LYS A 30 -3.30 13.52 4.77
C LYS A 30 -3.40 12.14 4.12
N GLN A 31 -2.64 11.91 3.04
CA GLN A 31 -2.64 10.64 2.31
C GLN A 31 -1.50 9.72 2.77
N SER A 32 -0.69 10.16 3.73
CA SER A 32 0.36 9.36 4.37
C SER A 32 -0.17 8.00 4.87
N LEU A 33 -1.36 7.97 5.48
CA LEU A 33 -1.95 6.71 5.98
C LEU A 33 -2.54 5.81 4.89
N ILE A 34 -2.85 6.34 3.70
CA ILE A 34 -3.49 5.56 2.64
C ILE A 34 -2.51 4.52 2.08
N GLY A 35 -1.24 4.90 1.90
CA GLY A 35 -0.19 3.99 1.44
C GLY A 35 0.03 2.81 2.40
N ASP A 36 0.03 3.07 3.71
CA ASP A 36 0.15 2.05 4.74
C ASP A 36 -1.06 1.10 4.77
N ALA A 37 -2.27 1.66 4.65
CA ALA A 37 -3.50 0.88 4.60
C ALA A 37 -3.60 -0.01 3.36
N ILE A 38 -3.15 0.47 2.20
CA ILE A 38 -3.07 -0.35 0.98
C ILE A 38 -2.11 -1.51 1.23
N ALA A 39 -0.90 -1.26 1.76
CA ALA A 39 0.10 -2.30 1.97
C ALA A 39 -0.44 -3.46 2.84
N HIS A 40 -1.19 -3.16 3.88
CA HIS A 40 -1.78 -4.17 4.77
C HIS A 40 -3.02 -4.84 4.17
N ALA A 41 -3.76 -4.15 3.30
CA ALA A 41 -4.88 -4.73 2.56
C ALA A 41 -4.45 -5.65 1.40
N LEU A 42 -3.19 -5.57 0.95
CA LEU A 42 -2.62 -6.52 -0.01
C LEU A 42 -2.41 -7.91 0.64
N LEU A 43 -2.07 -7.95 1.94
CA LEU A 43 -1.78 -9.19 2.68
C LEU A 43 -2.90 -10.25 2.56
N PRO A 44 -4.20 -9.96 2.80
CA PRO A 44 -5.27 -10.94 2.66
C PRO A 44 -5.45 -11.45 1.23
N GLY A 45 -5.20 -10.65 0.19
CA GLY A 45 -5.32 -11.13 -1.19
C GLY A 45 -4.16 -12.00 -1.63
N ILE A 46 -2.95 -11.74 -1.13
CA ILE A 46 -1.82 -12.64 -1.30
C ILE A 46 -2.11 -13.98 -0.64
N CYS A 47 -2.68 -13.98 0.57
CA CYS A 47 -3.06 -15.20 1.29
C CYS A 47 -4.18 -15.97 0.55
N LEU A 48 -5.23 -15.28 0.09
CA LEU A 48 -6.31 -15.88 -0.71
C LEU A 48 -5.78 -16.49 -2.01
N ALA A 49 -4.92 -15.78 -2.74
CA ALA A 49 -4.31 -16.28 -3.96
C ALA A 49 -3.40 -17.49 -3.69
N PHE A 50 -2.69 -17.50 -2.57
CA PHE A 50 -1.85 -18.63 -2.16
C PHE A 50 -2.68 -19.88 -1.86
N ILE A 51 -3.80 -19.75 -1.15
CA ILE A 51 -4.70 -20.88 -0.83
C ILE A 51 -5.38 -21.43 -2.09
N LEU A 52 -5.82 -20.56 -3.00
CA LEU A 52 -6.58 -20.98 -4.19
C LEU A 52 -5.73 -21.67 -5.26
N PHE A 53 -4.48 -21.25 -5.42
CA PHE A 53 -3.64 -21.72 -6.54
C PHE A 53 -2.56 -22.73 -6.12
N GLU A 54 -2.24 -22.87 -4.83
CA GLU A 54 -1.16 -23.75 -4.28
C GLU A 54 0.20 -23.64 -5.00
N THR A 55 0.37 -22.64 -5.86
CA THR A 55 1.54 -22.43 -6.71
C THR A 55 2.09 -21.04 -6.50
N LYS A 56 3.39 -20.94 -6.20
CA LYS A 56 4.14 -19.68 -6.02
C LYS A 56 4.40 -18.95 -7.34
N ASN A 57 3.42 -18.90 -8.23
CA ASN A 57 3.55 -18.11 -9.45
C ASN A 57 3.43 -16.64 -9.10
N ILE A 58 4.51 -15.88 -9.29
CA ILE A 58 4.58 -14.45 -8.94
C ILE A 58 3.45 -13.66 -9.63
N PHE A 59 3.07 -14.06 -10.84
CA PHE A 59 1.99 -13.44 -11.62
C PHE A 59 0.62 -13.62 -10.96
N ILE A 60 0.34 -14.80 -10.40
CA ILE A 60 -0.94 -15.08 -9.71
C ILE A 60 -1.02 -14.34 -8.38
N LEU A 61 0.08 -14.32 -7.62
CA LEU A 61 0.15 -13.58 -6.35
C LEU A 61 -0.05 -12.09 -6.58
N LEU A 62 0.59 -11.54 -7.62
CA LEU A 62 0.48 -10.13 -7.97
C LEU A 62 -0.96 -9.76 -8.38
N LEU A 63 -1.63 -10.64 -9.13
CA LEU A 63 -3.03 -10.46 -9.51
C LEU A 63 -3.97 -10.47 -8.29
N GLY A 64 -3.80 -11.44 -7.39
CA GLY A 64 -4.57 -11.51 -6.15
C GLY A 64 -4.38 -10.29 -5.26
N ALA A 65 -3.11 -9.88 -5.07
CA ALA A 65 -2.76 -8.67 -4.34
C ALA A 65 -3.40 -7.43 -4.98
N ALA A 66 -3.27 -7.26 -6.30
CA ALA A 66 -3.83 -6.12 -7.02
C ALA A 66 -5.35 -6.02 -6.86
N ILE A 67 -6.07 -7.15 -6.93
CA ILE A 67 -7.53 -7.19 -6.79
C ILE A 67 -7.96 -6.74 -5.39
N THR A 68 -7.38 -7.31 -4.33
CA THR A 68 -7.72 -6.91 -2.95
C THR A 68 -7.25 -5.50 -2.61
N GLY A 69 -6.09 -5.07 -3.13
CA GLY A 69 -5.60 -3.70 -2.95
C GLY A 69 -6.55 -2.69 -3.58
N TRP A 70 -7.02 -2.97 -4.80
CA TRP A 70 -8.03 -2.16 -5.47
C TRP A 70 -9.36 -2.14 -4.69
N LEU A 71 -9.82 -3.31 -4.23
CA LEU A 71 -11.07 -3.44 -3.49
C LEU A 71 -11.02 -2.65 -2.16
N SER A 72 -9.89 -2.70 -1.46
CA SER A 72 -9.67 -1.92 -0.24
C SER A 72 -9.69 -0.43 -0.51
N LEU A 73 -9.07 0.04 -1.60
CA LEU A 73 -9.10 1.45 -1.97
C LEU A 73 -10.53 1.95 -2.22
N VAL A 74 -11.35 1.15 -2.93
CA VAL A 74 -12.77 1.43 -3.17
C VAL A 74 -13.57 1.46 -1.86
N LEU A 75 -13.32 0.52 -0.95
CA LEU A 75 -13.97 0.47 0.36
C LEU A 75 -13.62 1.69 1.22
N ILE A 76 -12.35 2.11 1.24
CA ILE A 76 -11.91 3.33 1.94
C ILE A 76 -12.63 4.55 1.35
N ASP A 77 -12.66 4.69 0.03
CA ASP A 77 -13.32 5.83 -0.65
C ASP A 77 -14.83 5.88 -0.36
N LEU A 78 -15.51 4.72 -0.39
CA LEU A 78 -16.92 4.61 -0.05
C LEU A 78 -17.21 4.98 1.40
N ILE A 79 -16.38 4.53 2.35
CA ILE A 79 -16.56 4.82 3.79
C ILE A 79 -16.33 6.32 4.06
N VAL A 80 -15.30 6.91 3.43
CA VAL A 80 -15.00 8.34 3.53
C VAL A 80 -16.10 9.19 2.88
N SER A 81 -16.68 8.75 1.76
CA SER A 81 -17.76 9.45 1.05
C SER A 81 -19.10 9.38 1.79
N LYS A 82 -19.42 8.23 2.39
CA LYS A 82 -20.70 8.01 3.10
C LYS A 82 -20.71 8.50 4.54
N SER A 83 -19.57 8.61 5.22
CA SER A 83 -19.51 9.02 6.63
C SER A 83 -18.91 10.42 6.81
N LYS A 84 -19.44 11.21 7.77
CA LYS A 84 -18.80 12.46 8.26
C LYS A 84 -17.54 12.20 9.11
N LEU A 85 -16.97 11.01 9.03
CA LEU A 85 -15.81 10.61 9.83
C LEU A 85 -14.54 11.21 9.22
N LYS A 86 -13.58 11.53 10.09
CA LYS A 86 -12.26 12.01 9.68
C LYS A 86 -11.61 10.93 8.82
N THR A 87 -11.03 11.31 7.68
CA THR A 87 -10.40 10.38 6.71
C THR A 87 -9.42 9.42 7.40
N ASP A 88 -8.66 9.95 8.36
CA ASP A 88 -7.70 9.22 9.19
C ASP A 88 -8.35 8.03 9.96
N SER A 89 -9.59 8.19 10.44
CA SER A 89 -10.33 7.15 11.18
C SER A 89 -10.97 6.10 10.27
N ALA A 90 -11.42 6.48 9.07
CA ALA A 90 -11.94 5.53 8.10
C ALA A 90 -10.83 4.58 7.63
N ILE A 91 -9.64 5.13 7.37
CA ILE A 91 -8.46 4.36 6.94
C ILE A 91 -8.05 3.36 8.02
N SER A 92 -8.00 3.76 9.30
CA SER A 92 -7.59 2.85 10.39
C SER A 92 -8.57 1.71 10.66
N ILE A 93 -9.87 1.92 10.42
CA ILE A 93 -10.89 0.87 10.52
C ILE A 93 -10.69 -0.17 9.40
N VAL A 94 -10.57 0.28 8.14
CA VAL A 94 -10.37 -0.65 7.01
C VAL A 94 -9.07 -1.42 7.16
N LEU A 95 -8.00 -0.74 7.56
CA LEU A 95 -6.70 -1.32 7.87
C LEU A 95 -6.82 -2.48 8.88
N SER A 96 -7.46 -2.24 10.03
CA SER A 96 -7.61 -3.26 11.08
C SER A 96 -8.42 -4.47 10.61
N VAL A 97 -9.50 -4.23 9.84
CA VAL A 97 -10.38 -5.31 9.34
C VAL A 97 -9.65 -6.17 8.30
N PHE A 98 -8.99 -5.54 7.31
CA PHE A 98 -8.27 -6.29 6.27
C PHE A 98 -7.06 -7.04 6.84
N PHE A 99 -6.32 -6.42 7.76
CA PHE A 99 -5.18 -7.05 8.41
C PHE A 99 -5.62 -8.24 9.27
N GLY A 100 -6.65 -8.07 10.10
CA GLY A 100 -7.22 -9.15 10.92
C GLY A 100 -7.77 -10.29 10.06
N PHE A 101 -8.44 -9.98 8.96
CA PHE A 101 -8.92 -10.97 8.00
C PHE A 101 -7.76 -11.75 7.35
N GLY A 102 -6.69 -11.05 6.95
CA GLY A 102 -5.49 -11.67 6.39
C GLY A 102 -4.81 -12.62 7.38
N ILE A 103 -4.68 -12.23 8.65
CA ILE A 103 -4.10 -13.09 9.71
C ILE A 103 -4.98 -14.32 9.95
N MET A 104 -6.30 -14.16 9.98
CA MET A 104 -7.24 -15.28 10.17
C MET A 104 -7.22 -16.26 9.00
N LEU A 105 -6.87 -15.80 7.80
CA LEU A 105 -6.72 -16.64 6.62
C LEU A 105 -5.37 -17.37 6.58
N LEU A 106 -4.34 -16.78 7.20
CA LEU A 106 -3.00 -17.34 7.31
C LEU A 106 -2.90 -18.40 8.43
N THR A 107 -3.62 -18.18 9.52
CA THR A 107 -3.63 -19.04 10.72
C THR A 107 -4.66 -20.15 10.57
#